data_AF-A0AAV2IS62-F1
#
_entry.id   AF-A0AAV2IS62-F1
#
_cell.length_a   1.000
_cell.length_b   1.000
_cell.length_c   1.000
_cell.angle_alpha   90.00
_cell.angle_beta   90.00
_cell.angle_gamma   90.00
#
_symmetry.space_group_name_H-M   'P 1'
#
loop_
_entity.id
_entity.type
_entity.pdbx_description
1 polymer ?
#
loop_
_entity_poly.entity_id
_entity_poly.type
_entity_poly.pdbx_seq_one_letter_code
_entity_poly.pdbx_strand_id
1 'polypeptide(L)' 'MKCLILFTEPQNELPESRSMRVENKMFYFDVGSNRRGVYLRVSEVSVRNNFRTAITIPERSWGRFRDIISE' A
#
# COMPACT_ATOMS: atom_id res chain seq x y z
N MET A 1 20.67 -33.19 -7.20
CA MET A 1 19.27 -33.31 -6.71
C MET A 1 18.53 -32.03 -7.13
N LYS A 2 18.02 -32.04 -8.36
CA LYS A 2 17.09 -31.03 -8.89
C LYS A 2 15.71 -31.67 -8.87
N CYS A 3 14.81 -31.11 -8.06
CA CYS A 3 13.35 -31.29 -8.11
C CYS A 3 12.84 -29.85 -7.90
N LEU A 4 12.35 -29.10 -8.90
CA LEU A 4 10.97 -29.17 -9.41
C LEU A 4 10.03 -29.61 -8.26
N ILE A 5 9.10 -28.83 -7.73
CA ILE A 5 8.13 -27.92 -8.34
C ILE A 5 7.47 -27.22 -7.15
N LEU A 6 7.44 -25.89 -7.12
CA LEU A 6 6.18 -25.16 -6.97
C LEU A 6 6.36 -23.90 -7.80
N PHE A 7 5.55 -23.82 -8.83
CA PHE A 7 5.29 -22.64 -9.63
C PHE A 7 5.00 -21.48 -8.68
N THR A 8 5.94 -20.54 -8.51
CA THR A 8 5.50 -19.17 -8.34
C THR A 8 5.07 -18.76 -9.74
N GLU A 9 3.75 -18.74 -9.97
CA GLU A 9 3.19 -17.86 -10.99
C GLU A 9 3.94 -16.52 -10.89
N PRO A 10 4.20 -15.78 -11.99
CA PRO A 10 4.58 -14.40 -11.85
C PRO A 10 3.36 -13.71 -11.21
N GLN A 11 3.31 -13.73 -9.87
CA GLN A 11 2.49 -12.83 -9.10
C GLN A 11 2.87 -11.48 -9.68
N ASN A 12 1.89 -10.82 -10.27
CA ASN A 12 2.02 -9.45 -10.74
C ASN A 12 2.53 -8.66 -9.52
N GLU A 13 3.85 -8.50 -9.40
CA GLU A 13 4.50 -8.17 -8.12
C GLU A 13 4.04 -6.77 -7.74
N LEU A 14 3.10 -6.71 -6.80
CA LEU A 14 2.64 -5.44 -6.29
C LEU A 14 3.84 -4.76 -5.62
N PRO A 15 3.94 -3.42 -5.72
CA PRO A 15 5.02 -2.69 -5.08
C PRO A 15 5.17 -3.03 -3.60
N GLU A 16 6.42 -3.08 -3.14
CA GLU A 16 6.73 -3.30 -1.72
C GLU A 16 6.07 -2.22 -0.85
N SER A 17 5.50 -2.64 0.28
CA SER A 17 4.89 -1.75 1.25
C SER A 17 5.94 -0.76 1.79
N ARG A 18 5.57 0.52 1.89
CA ARG A 18 6.44 1.56 2.46
C ARG A 18 5.87 2.08 3.76
N SER A 19 6.72 2.67 4.59
CA SER A 19 6.26 3.36 5.80
C SER A 19 7.04 4.63 6.06
N MET A 20 6.41 5.57 6.75
CA MET A 20 7.00 6.86 7.11
C MET A 20 6.55 7.25 8.50
N ARG A 21 7.50 7.58 9.37
CA ARG A 21 7.21 8.12 10.69
C ARG A 21 7.23 9.65 10.64
N VAL A 22 6.17 10.27 11.16
CA VAL A 22 6.07 11.72 11.32
C VAL A 22 5.58 12.00 12.74
N GLU A 23 6.43 12.65 13.55
CA GLU A 23 6.16 12.93 14.97
C GLU A 23 5.75 11.67 15.78
N ASN A 24 4.51 11.67 16.29
CA ASN A 24 3.89 10.58 17.05
C ASN A 24 2.99 9.68 16.18
N LYS A 25 3.10 9.76 14.85
CA LYS A 25 2.29 8.99 13.90
C LYS A 25 3.17 8.16 12.97
N MET A 26 2.69 6.97 12.64
CA MET A 26 3.30 6.06 11.68
C MET A 26 2.34 5.90 10.50
N PHE A 27 2.81 6.24 9.30
CA PHE A 27 2.07 6.09 8.06
C PHE A 27 2.55 4.83 7.34
N TYR A 28 1.61 3.99 6.91
CA TYR A 28 1.87 2.80 6.11
C TYR A 28 1.22 2.95 4.74
N PHE A 29 1.96 2.60 3.69
CA PHE A 29 1.56 2.67 2.29
C PHE A 29 1.61 1.26 1.72
N ASP A 30 0.46 0.60 1.67
CA ASP A 30 0.32 -0.77 1.19
C ASP A 30 -0.34 -0.77 -0.19
N VAL A 31 0.28 -1.41 -1.19
CA VAL A 31 -0.38 -1.64 -2.47
C VAL A 31 -1.02 -3.03 -2.44
N GLY A 32 -2.32 -3.08 -2.68
CA GLY A 32 -3.11 -4.31 -2.73
C GLY A 32 -3.85 -4.44 -4.05
N SER A 33 -4.32 -5.66 -4.35
CA SER A 33 -5.19 -5.94 -5.49
C SER A 33 -6.42 -6.71 -5.04
N ASN A 34 -7.56 -6.43 -5.67
CA ASN A 34 -8.80 -7.20 -5.51
C ASN A 34 -9.51 -7.32 -6.87
N ARG A 35 -10.70 -7.93 -6.90
CA ARG A 35 -11.47 -8.12 -8.16
C ARG A 35 -11.78 -6.82 -8.91
N ARG A 36 -11.70 -5.66 -8.26
CA ARG A 36 -11.95 -4.33 -8.85
C ARG A 36 -10.67 -3.68 -9.39
N GLY A 37 -9.50 -4.26 -9.14
CA GLY A 37 -8.19 -3.74 -9.54
C GLY A 37 -7.25 -3.44 -8.37
N VAL A 38 -6.16 -2.74 -8.67
CA VAL A 38 -5.12 -2.33 -7.72
C VAL A 38 -5.55 -1.10 -6.93
N TYR A 39 -5.15 -1.04 -5.67
CA TYR A 39 -5.42 0.07 -4.77
C TYR A 39 -4.22 0.33 -3.84
N LEU A 40 -4.09 1.59 -3.43
CA LEU A 40 -3.17 2.03 -2.38
C LEU A 40 -3.97 2.22 -1.10
N ARG A 41 -3.57 1.53 -0.03
CA ARG A 41 -4.09 1.77 1.31
C ARG A 41 -3.08 2.59 2.10
N VAL A 42 -3.50 3.77 2.53
CA VAL A 42 -2.71 4.63 3.42
C VAL A 42 -3.28 4.47 4.81
N SER A 43 -2.53 3.88 5.73
CA SER A 43 -2.91 3.75 7.14
C SER A 43 -2.15 4.77 7.98
N GLU A 44 -2.85 5.51 8.83
CA GLU A 44 -2.27 6.33 9.89
C GLU A 44 -2.43 5.60 11.22
N VAL A 45 -1.33 5.41 11.94
CA VAL A 45 -1.30 4.80 13.27
C VAL A 45 -0.69 5.78 14.26
N SER A 46 -1.48 6.21 15.25
CA SER A 46 -0.98 7.06 16.32
C SER A 46 -0.28 6.23 17.40
N VAL A 47 0.97 6.54 17.67
CA VAL A 47 1.83 5.82 18.62
C VAL A 47 1.37 6.00 20.07
N ARG A 48 0.70 7.11 20.39
CA ARG A 48 0.33 7.46 21.77
C ARG A 48 -0.95 6.78 22.27
N ASN A 49 -1.93 6.62 21.39
CA ASN A 49 -3.26 6.10 21.74
C ASN A 49 -3.63 4.85 20.94
N ASN A 50 -2.70 4.33 20.13
CA ASN A 50 -2.88 3.17 19.25
C ASN A 50 -4.12 3.28 18.34
N PHE A 51 -4.51 4.52 17.99
CA PHE A 51 -5.64 4.75 17.09
C PHE A 51 -5.18 4.55 15.64
N ARG A 52 -5.96 3.77 14.89
CA ARG A 52 -5.66 3.45 13.50
C ARG A 52 -6.79 3.93 12.60
N THR A 53 -6.44 4.77 11.62
CA THR A 53 -7.34 5.15 10.52
C THR A 53 -6.69 4.75 9.20
N ALA A 54 -7.51 4.55 8.17
CA ALA A 54 -6.99 4.25 6.84
C ALA A 54 -7.92 4.76 5.75
N ILE A 55 -7.32 5.17 4.64
CA ILE A 55 -8.01 5.47 3.40
C ILE A 55 -7.56 4.49 2.30
N THR A 56 -8.44 4.23 1.34
CA THR A 56 -8.14 3.38 0.18
C THR A 56 -8.34 4.16 -1.10
N ILE A 57 -7.30 4.22 -1.93
CA ILE A 57 -7.25 5.00 -3.16
C ILE A 57 -7.08 4.04 -4.33
N PRO A 58 -8.05 3.96 -5.26
CA PRO A 58 -7.93 3.09 -6.42
C PRO A 58 -6.84 3.60 -7.37
N GLU A 59 -6.13 2.70 -8.04
CA GLU A 59 -5.01 3.00 -8.95
C GLU A 59 -5.34 4.07 -9.99
N ARG A 60 -6.53 3.99 -10.59
CA ARG A 60 -7.04 4.96 -11.58
C ARG A 60 -7.07 6.41 -11.11
N SER A 61 -6.97 6.66 -9.80
CA SER A 61 -7.04 8.00 -9.20
C SER A 61 -5.68 8.49 -8.66
N TRP A 62 -4.62 7.68 -8.74
CA TRP A 62 -3.30 8.04 -8.21
C TRP A 62 -2.70 9.28 -8.87
N GLY A 63 -2.83 9.42 -10.20
CA GLY A 63 -2.34 10.60 -10.92
C GLY A 63 -2.97 11.89 -10.38
N ARG A 64 -4.30 11.97 -10.37
CA ARG A 64 -5.04 13.12 -9.82
C ARG A 64 -4.72 13.36 -8.35
N PHE A 65 -4.57 12.30 -7.54
CA PHE A 65 -4.23 12.43 -6.14
C PHE A 65 -2.83 13.02 -5.93
N ARG A 66 -1.85 12.59 -6.74
CA ARG A 66 -0.51 13.17 -6.77
C ARG A 66 -0.55 14.64 -7.16
N ASP A 67 -1.31 14.99 -8.20
CA ASP A 67 -1.38 16.37 -8.70
C ASP A 67 -1.91 17.31 -7.59
N ILE A 68 -2.97 16.91 -6.88
CA ILE A 68 -3.54 17.68 -5.75
C ILE A 68 -2.55 17.84 -4.59
N ILE A 69 -1.69 16.84 -4.32
CA ILE A 69 -0.68 16.92 -3.26
C ILE A 69 0.53 17.77 -3.67
N SER A 70 0.79 17.85 -4.98
CA SER A 70 1.95 18.57 -5.52
C SER A 70 1.65 20.03 -5.86
N GLU A 71 0.37 20.42 -5.78
CA GLU A 71 -0.09 21.81 -5.85
C GLU A 71 0.29 22.58 -4.57
#